data_AF-A0A841N2J2-F1
#
_entry.id   AF-A0A841N2J2-F1
#
_cell.length_a   1.000
_cell.length_b   1.000
_cell.length_c   1.000
_cell.angle_alpha   90.00
_cell.angle_beta   90.00
_cell.angle_gamma   90.00
#
_symmetry.space_group_name_H-M   'P 1'
#
loop_
_entity.id
_entity.type
_entity.pdbx_description
1 polymer ?
#
loop_
_entity_poly.entity_id
_entity_poly.type
_entity_poly.pdbx_seq_one_letter_code
_entity_poly.pdbx_strand_id
1 'polypeptide(L)'
;MKICPNSELGDDKDQIIGFYENGLLNFLGTPVSIDEVFGGNKKHYRSINACETKSCYNWTGKKCNVPEKILTKIHQNFMHLAENCPIRKDCRWYHQDGLEICKKCPSINFQNETLTP
;
A
#
# COMPACT_ATOMS: atom_id res chain seq x y z
N MET A 1 0.49 4.56 16.36
CA MET A 1 -0.30 4.97 15.17
C MET A 1 -0.12 3.89 14.10
N LYS A 2 -1.08 3.68 13.17
CA LYS A 2 -0.91 2.71 12.07
C LYS A 2 -0.65 3.44 10.75
N ILE A 3 0.08 2.81 9.85
CA ILE A 3 0.45 3.32 8.53
C ILE A 3 -0.55 2.83 7.48
N CYS A 4 -1.07 3.74 6.66
CA CYS A 4 -1.79 3.39 5.45
C CYS A 4 -0.77 2.93 4.39
N PRO A 5 -0.85 1.69 3.87
CA PRO A 5 0.08 1.22 2.83
C PRO A 5 -0.26 1.76 1.43
N ASN A 6 -1.25 2.64 1.32
CA ASN A 6 -1.78 3.17 0.07
C ASN A 6 -2.33 4.59 0.30
N SER A 7 -1.47 5.54 0.67
CA SER A 7 -1.86 6.96 0.69
C SER A 7 -1.92 7.51 -0.73
N GLU A 8 -2.69 8.58 -0.93
CA GLU A 8 -2.63 9.35 -2.17
C GLU A 8 -1.37 10.22 -2.13
N LEU A 9 -0.60 10.25 -3.22
CA LEU A 9 0.56 11.11 -3.35
C LEU A 9 0.11 12.57 -3.46
N GLY A 10 0.34 13.35 -2.41
CA GLY A 10 -0.03 14.77 -2.39
C GLY A 10 0.24 15.50 -1.07
N ASP A 11 0.64 14.77 -0.03
CA ASP A 11 1.03 15.30 1.27
C ASP A 11 2.57 15.32 1.37
N ASP A 12 3.13 16.36 1.98
CA ASP A 12 4.58 16.52 2.15
C ASP A 12 5.19 15.45 3.07
N LYS A 13 4.37 14.73 3.83
CA LYS A 13 4.77 13.62 4.70
C LYS A 13 4.61 12.25 4.05
N ASP A 14 4.13 12.18 2.81
CA ASP A 14 4.08 10.92 2.10
C ASP A 14 5.49 10.35 1.91
N GLN A 15 5.64 9.07 2.24
CA GLN A 15 6.87 8.33 1.97
C GLN A 15 6.61 7.25 0.91
N ILE A 16 7.64 6.92 0.14
CA ILE A 16 7.61 5.85 -0.84
C ILE A 16 8.14 4.57 -0.21
N ILE A 17 7.39 3.47 -0.33
CA ILE A 17 7.83 2.14 0.13
C ILE A 17 8.28 1.21 -0.99
N GLY A 18 8.13 1.62 -2.24
CA GLY A 18 8.37 0.75 -3.37
C GLY A 18 7.96 1.36 -4.69
N PHE A 19 8.30 0.65 -5.75
CA PHE A 19 7.91 0.97 -7.12
C PHE A 19 7.38 -0.28 -7.82
N TYR A 20 6.50 -0.08 -8.80
CA TYR A 20 5.99 -1.18 -9.62
C TYR A 20 6.92 -1.44 -10.78
N GLU A 21 7.26 -2.71 -10.95
CA GLU A 21 7.95 -3.24 -12.12
C GLU A 21 7.20 -4.50 -12.57
N ASN A 22 6.90 -4.60 -13.87
CA ASN A 22 6.13 -5.73 -14.43
C ASN A 22 4.81 -6.02 -13.69
N GLY A 23 4.15 -4.98 -13.18
CA GLY A 23 2.88 -5.09 -12.45
C GLY A 23 3.00 -5.52 -10.98
N LEU A 24 4.20 -5.69 -10.46
CA LEU A 24 4.45 -6.08 -9.07
C LEU A 24 5.19 -4.99 -8.31
N LEU A 25 4.78 -4.76 -7.07
CA LEU A 25 5.44 -3.86 -6.16
C LEU A 25 6.77 -4.47 -5.67
N ASN A 26 7.86 -3.83 -6.04
CA ASN A 26 9.17 -4.05 -5.44
C ASN A 26 9.35 -3.08 -4.27
N PHE A 27 9.60 -3.62 -3.07
CA PHE A 27 9.81 -2.80 -1.88
C PHE A 27 11.19 -2.15 -1.88
N LEU A 28 11.25 -0.91 -1.40
CA LEU A 28 12.48 -0.30 -0.90
C LEU A 28 12.79 -0.91 0.47
N GLY A 29 14.08 -1.08 0.79
CA GLY A 29 14.50 -1.60 2.10
C GLY A 29 14.02 -0.72 3.26
N THR A 30 13.93 0.59 3.05
CA THR A 30 13.37 1.57 3.98
C THR A 30 12.48 2.56 3.23
N PRO A 31 11.39 3.06 3.85
CA PRO A 31 10.62 4.14 3.24
C PRO A 31 11.49 5.40 3.05
N VAL A 32 11.32 6.08 1.92
CA VAL A 32 12.06 7.31 1.57
C VAL A 32 11.10 8.46 1.29
N SER A 33 11.53 9.71 1.43
CA SER A 33 10.72 10.87 1.03
C SER A 33 10.48 10.89 -0.48
N ILE A 34 9.35 11.45 -0.91
CA ILE A 34 9.05 11.65 -2.33
C ILE A 34 10.14 12.46 -3.05
N ASP A 35 10.77 13.41 -2.35
CA ASP A 35 11.83 14.27 -2.92
C ASP A 35 13.15 13.52 -3.14
N GLU A 36 13.35 12.40 -2.42
CA GLU A 36 14.52 11.53 -2.57
C GLU A 36 14.37 10.58 -3.77
N VAL A 37 13.16 10.45 -4.30
CA VAL A 37 12.87 9.62 -5.47
C VAL A 37 13.02 10.46 -6.73
N PHE A 38 14.20 10.39 -7.36
CA PHE A 38 14.50 11.10 -8.60
C PHE A 38 13.62 10.63 -9.77
N GLY A 39 13.01 11.58 -10.48
CA GLY A 39 12.54 11.46 -11.88
C GLY A 39 11.79 10.18 -12.26
N GLY A 40 10.46 10.26 -12.38
CA GLY A 40 9.66 9.16 -12.91
C GLY A 40 8.16 9.46 -12.91
N ASN A 41 7.38 8.58 -13.53
CA ASN A 41 5.92 8.66 -13.46
C ASN A 41 5.47 8.31 -12.03
N LYS A 42 4.92 9.28 -11.29
CA LYS A 42 4.42 9.09 -9.92
C LYS A 42 3.46 7.89 -9.77
N LYS A 43 2.78 7.50 -10.86
CA LYS A 43 1.90 6.32 -10.92
C LYS A 43 2.62 4.98 -10.73
N HIS A 44 3.95 4.97 -10.79
CA HIS A 44 4.76 3.77 -10.58
C HIS A 44 5.23 3.62 -9.12
N TYR A 45 4.94 4.56 -8.23
CA TYR A 45 5.35 4.47 -6.84
C TYR A 45 4.21 4.04 -5.93
N ARG A 46 4.57 3.36 -4.83
CA ARG A 46 3.68 3.12 -3.71
C ARG A 46 4.00 4.07 -2.57
N SER A 47 3.05 4.92 -2.24
CA SER A 47 3.11 5.82 -1.10
C SER A 47 2.44 5.29 0.16
N ILE A 48 2.96 5.76 1.28
CA ILE A 48 2.45 5.51 2.62
C ILE A 48 2.32 6.82 3.37
N ASN A 49 1.41 6.84 4.34
CA ASN A 49 1.28 7.92 5.30
C ASN A 49 0.59 7.38 6.58
N ALA A 50 0.40 8.23 7.58
CA ALA A 50 -0.47 7.94 8.72
C ALA A 50 -1.86 7.50 8.23
N CYS A 51 -2.42 6.49 8.88
CA CYS A 51 -3.77 6.02 8.56
C CYS A 51 -4.82 6.99 9.10
N GLU A 52 -5.41 7.80 8.22
CA GLU A 52 -6.49 8.72 8.54
C GLU A 52 -7.80 7.99 8.79
N THR A 53 -8.21 7.85 10.06
CA THR A 53 -9.47 7.17 10.42
C THR A 53 -10.67 8.11 10.49
N LYS A 54 -10.47 9.42 10.29
CA LYS A 54 -11.53 10.44 10.42
C LYS A 54 -12.01 10.96 9.06
N SER A 55 -11.10 11.16 8.11
CA SER A 55 -11.38 11.76 6.80
C SER A 55 -11.20 10.80 5.62
N CYS A 56 -10.76 9.55 5.85
CA CYS A 56 -10.56 8.59 4.77
C CYS A 56 -11.89 7.95 4.33
N TYR A 57 -12.20 8.08 3.04
CA TYR A 57 -13.36 7.46 2.40
C TYR A 57 -13.43 5.92 2.57
N ASN A 58 -12.28 5.25 2.64
CA ASN A 58 -12.20 3.79 2.79
C ASN A 58 -12.37 3.33 4.25
N TRP A 59 -12.44 4.24 5.22
CA TRP A 59 -12.61 3.90 6.63
C TRP A 59 -14.09 3.72 6.97
N THR A 60 -14.45 2.57 7.52
CA THR A 60 -15.85 2.22 7.85
C THR A 60 -16.29 2.67 9.25
N GLY A 61 -15.45 3.44 9.95
CA GLY A 61 -15.58 3.72 11.38
C GLY A 61 -14.87 2.70 12.28
N LYS A 62 -14.59 1.48 11.78
CA LYS A 62 -13.90 0.41 12.53
C LYS A 62 -12.66 -0.14 11.83
N LYS A 63 -12.69 -0.24 10.50
CA LYS A 63 -11.61 -0.82 9.69
C LYS A 63 -11.53 -0.16 8.32
N CYS A 64 -10.41 -0.30 7.63
CA CYS A 64 -10.28 0.00 6.21
C CYS A 64 -10.98 -1.12 5.41
N ASN A 65 -11.82 -0.75 4.43
CA ASN A 65 -12.53 -1.70 3.56
C ASN A 65 -11.69 -2.22 2.37
N VAL A 66 -10.53 -1.62 2.09
CA VAL A 66 -9.69 -1.99 0.94
C VAL A 66 -9.15 -3.42 1.05
N PRO A 67 -8.62 -3.90 2.20
CA PRO A 67 -8.19 -5.29 2.35
C PRO A 67 -9.26 -6.30 1.98
N GLU A 68 -10.51 -6.06 2.39
CA GLU A 68 -11.63 -6.95 2.09
C GLU A 68 -11.90 -7.05 0.58
N LYS A 69 -11.88 -5.90 -0.12
CA LYS A 69 -12.01 -5.85 -1.59
C LYS A 69 -10.88 -6.62 -2.28
N ILE A 70 -9.65 -6.46 -1.79
CA ILE A 70 -8.47 -7.17 -2.30
C ILE A 70 -8.62 -8.68 -2.11
N LEU A 71 -8.91 -9.12 -0.89
CA LEU A 71 -9.02 -10.54 -0.54
C LEU A 71 -10.11 -11.24 -1.37
N THR A 72 -11.14 -10.50 -1.77
CA THR A 72 -12.24 -11.02 -2.60
C THR A 72 -11.89 -11.08 -4.09
N LYS A 73 -11.18 -10.07 -4.61
CA LYS A 73 -10.95 -9.90 -6.06
C LYS A 73 -9.61 -10.45 -6.55
N ILE A 74 -8.61 -10.58 -5.68
CA ILE A 74 -7.23 -10.92 -6.05
C ILE A 74 -6.91 -12.32 -5.54
N HIS A 75 -6.60 -13.24 -6.46
CA HIS A 75 -6.28 -14.63 -6.12
C HIS A 75 -4.77 -14.91 -6.09
N GLN A 76 -3.94 -14.05 -6.69
CA GLN A 76 -2.49 -14.20 -6.69
C GLN A 76 -1.89 -13.97 -5.30
N ASN A 77 -0.85 -14.73 -4.96
CA ASN A 77 -0.13 -14.64 -3.69
C ASN A 77 1.38 -14.51 -3.92
N PHE A 78 2.03 -13.60 -3.20
CA PHE A 78 3.45 -13.28 -3.29
C PHE A 78 4.11 -13.33 -1.91
N MET A 79 4.33 -14.55 -1.39
CA MET A 79 4.83 -14.75 -0.02
C MET A 79 6.20 -14.11 0.23
N HIS A 80 7.16 -14.29 -0.69
CA HIS A 80 8.49 -13.68 -0.58
C HIS A 80 8.43 -12.15 -0.50
N LEU A 81 7.59 -11.51 -1.32
CA LEU A 81 7.43 -10.05 -1.28
C LEU A 81 6.75 -9.61 0.02
N ALA A 82 5.75 -10.36 0.48
CA ALA A 82 5.08 -10.06 1.74
C ALA A 82 6.09 -9.94 2.89
N GLU A 83 7.09 -10.84 2.96
CA GLU A 83 8.15 -10.89 3.98
C GLU A 83 9.06 -9.69 4.01
N ASN A 84 9.28 -9.06 2.86
CA ASN A 84 10.16 -7.92 2.70
C ASN A 84 9.44 -6.56 2.86
N CYS A 85 8.17 -6.54 3.25
CA CYS A 85 7.43 -5.30 3.42
C CYS A 85 7.96 -4.49 4.62
N PRO A 86 8.57 -3.30 4.40
CA PRO A 86 9.31 -2.57 5.45
C PRO A 86 8.39 -2.01 6.54
N ILE A 87 7.11 -1.81 6.24
CA ILE A 87 6.13 -1.26 7.18
C ILE A 87 5.24 -2.31 7.84
N ARG A 88 5.47 -3.61 7.63
CA ARG A 88 4.54 -4.68 8.07
C ARG A 88 4.12 -4.53 9.53
N LYS A 89 5.07 -4.22 10.43
CA LYS A 89 4.82 -4.07 11.87
C LYS A 89 3.85 -2.95 12.22
N ASP A 90 3.75 -1.92 11.38
CA ASP A 90 2.91 -0.74 11.59
C ASP A 90 1.77 -0.59 10.58
N CYS A 91 1.75 -1.45 9.55
CA CYS A 91 0.79 -1.42 8.46
C CYS A 91 -0.64 -1.70 8.93
N ARG A 92 -1.57 -0.78 8.58
CA ARG A 92 -2.99 -0.90 8.90
C ARG A 92 -3.59 -2.21 8.37
N TRP A 93 -3.28 -2.58 7.13
CA TRP A 93 -3.85 -3.76 6.50
C TRP A 93 -3.37 -5.04 7.19
N TYR A 94 -2.08 -5.14 7.50
CA TYR A 94 -1.54 -6.29 8.23
C TYR A 94 -2.18 -6.43 9.63
N HIS A 95 -2.35 -5.32 10.36
CA HIS A 95 -3.00 -5.35 11.67
C HIS A 95 -4.47 -5.75 11.64
N GLN A 96 -5.16 -5.61 10.50
CA GLN A 96 -6.55 -6.02 10.35
C GLN A 96 -6.71 -7.47 9.89
N ASP A 97 -5.97 -7.84 8.84
CA ASP A 97 -6.23 -9.05 8.05
C ASP A 97 -5.00 -9.98 7.98
N GLY A 98 -3.93 -9.63 8.69
CA GLY A 98 -2.75 -10.47 8.86
C GLY A 98 -1.92 -10.68 7.59
N LEU A 99 -1.28 -11.85 7.51
CA LEU A 99 -0.38 -12.16 6.40
C LEU A 99 -1.12 -12.35 5.06
N GLU A 100 -2.40 -12.72 5.09
CA GLU A 100 -3.18 -12.98 3.88
C GLU A 100 -3.29 -11.75 2.98
N ILE A 101 -3.51 -10.57 3.55
CA ILE A 101 -3.52 -9.33 2.76
C ILE A 101 -2.10 -8.97 2.28
N CYS A 102 -1.06 -9.22 3.08
CA CYS A 102 0.32 -8.93 2.69
C CYS A 102 0.78 -9.77 1.50
N LYS A 103 0.27 -10.99 1.33
CA LYS A 103 0.56 -11.83 0.14
C LYS A 103 -0.02 -11.24 -1.15
N LYS A 104 -1.09 -10.43 -1.07
CA LYS A 104 -1.81 -9.88 -2.23
C LYS A 104 -1.47 -8.42 -2.50
N CYS A 105 -1.11 -7.67 -1.45
CA CYS A 105 -0.77 -6.24 -1.53
C CYS A 105 0.23 -5.89 -2.66
N PRO A 106 1.26 -6.71 -2.97
CA PRO A 106 2.21 -6.36 -4.02
C PRO A 106 1.64 -6.32 -5.44
N SER A 107 0.51 -6.99 -5.71
CA SER A 107 -0.02 -7.13 -7.07
C SER A 107 -1.03 -6.07 -7.47
N ILE A 108 -1.22 -5.03 -6.68
CA ILE A 108 -2.29 -4.05 -6.89
C ILE A 108 -1.67 -2.69 -7.08
N ASN A 109 -1.74 -2.12 -8.28
CA ASN A 109 -1.41 -0.71 -8.47
C ASN A 109 -2.69 0.14 -8.40
N PHE A 110 -2.84 0.96 -7.35
CA PHE A 110 -4.01 1.82 -7.15
C PHE A 110 -3.96 3.10 -7.99
N GLN A 111 -2.79 3.44 -8.54
CA GLN A 111 -2.57 4.63 -9.38
C GLN A 111 -2.80 4.37 -10.88
N ASN A 112 -2.97 3.09 -11.25
CA ASN A 112 -3.45 2.66 -12.56
C ASN A 112 -4.84 2.07 -12.33
N GLU A 113 -5.89 2.74 -12.81
CA GLU A 113 -7.29 2.31 -12.68
C GLU A 113 -7.47 0.81 -12.98
N THR A 114 -7.53 -0.03 -11.95
CA THR A 114 -8.07 -1.40 -12.03
C THR A 114 -8.36 -1.96 -10.63
N LEU A 115 -8.99 -1.14 -9.79
CA LEU A 115 -9.95 -1.63 -8.81
C LEU A 115 -11.19 -0.75 -8.88
N THR A 116 -11.78 -0.66 -10.08
CA THR A 116 -13.15 -0.21 -10.20
C THR A 116 -14.08 -1.14 -9.42
N PRO A 117 -15.19 -0.61 -8.84
CA PRO A 117 -16.21 -1.40 -8.16
C PRO A 117 -16.65 -2.61 -8.96
#